data_AF-A0A7J9R519-F1
#
_entry.id   AF-A0A7J9R519-F1
#
_cell.length_a   1.000
_cell.length_b   1.000
_cell.length_c   1.000
_cell.angle_alpha   90.00
_cell.angle_beta   90.00
_cell.angle_gamma   90.00
#
_symmetry.space_group_name_H-M   'P 1'
#
loop_
_entity.id
_entity.type
_entity.pdbx_description
1 polymer ?
#
loop_
_entity_poly.entity_id
_entity_poly.type
_entity_poly.pdbx_seq_one_letter_code
_entity_poly.pdbx_strand_id
1 'polypeptide(L)'
;MLIEIPDPEVILSVIIAFLVGLGGLFAYYKLRPMIKATESGDSSQSERLEYYERQLIDMKIRLDALEIEGIGDKSVDPNLELKQFLEKIAKNNIRDMPLKAEEMPKDETKPEVDSQIMTKPENTPIVASLDHSNASDYVLHLITKQPMTSRDIQITLKKSREHTSRLMKKLFDDGYVERNTDSKPYRYFISEKGKEKIGVLESSPTTV
;
A
#
# COMPACT_ATOMS: atom_id res chain seq x y z
N MET A 1 -36.06 -63.46 23.40
CA MET A 1 -35.30 -62.74 22.36
C MET A 1 -33.93 -63.40 22.32
N LEU A 2 -33.71 -64.30 21.37
CA LEU A 2 -32.41 -64.96 21.23
C LEU A 2 -31.43 -63.92 20.68
N ILE A 3 -30.35 -63.70 21.40
CA ILE A 3 -29.24 -62.87 20.94
C ILE A 3 -28.42 -63.76 20.00
N GLU A 4 -28.46 -63.44 18.71
CA GLU A 4 -27.57 -64.03 17.72
C GLU A 4 -26.16 -63.47 17.97
N ILE A 5 -25.26 -64.33 18.44
CA ILE A 5 -23.85 -63.99 18.62
C ILE A 5 -23.20 -64.03 17.24
N PRO A 6 -22.50 -62.97 16.82
CA PRO A 6 -21.81 -62.95 15.53
C PRO A 6 -20.70 -64.00 15.48
N ASP A 7 -20.43 -64.51 14.28
CA ASP A 7 -19.40 -65.52 14.06
C ASP A 7 -18.01 -65.04 14.54
N PRO A 8 -17.19 -65.93 15.11
CA PRO A 8 -15.90 -65.58 15.70
C PRO A 8 -14.94 -64.95 14.68
N GLU A 9 -15.04 -65.32 13.40
CA GLU A 9 -14.25 -64.74 12.31
C GLU A 9 -14.57 -63.26 12.09
N VAL A 10 -15.85 -62.88 12.17
CA VAL A 10 -16.29 -61.49 12.02
C VAL A 10 -15.75 -60.65 13.17
N ILE A 11 -15.84 -61.17 14.40
CA ILE A 11 -15.30 -60.50 15.59
C ILE A 11 -13.78 -60.30 15.45
N LEU A 12 -13.05 -61.33 14.99
CA LEU A 12 -11.60 -61.26 14.77
C LEU A 12 -11.23 -60.21 13.72
N SER A 13 -11.98 -60.14 12.61
CA SER A 13 -11.73 -59.18 11.54
C SER A 13 -11.86 -57.73 12.01
N VAL A 14 -12.85 -57.44 12.86
CA VAL A 14 -13.08 -56.10 13.43
C VAL A 14 -11.93 -55.72 14.38
N ILE A 15 -11.46 -56.66 15.20
CA ILE A 15 -10.34 -56.43 16.11
C ILE A 15 -9.05 -56.16 15.33
N ILE A 16 -8.78 -56.93 14.27
CA ILE A 16 -7.59 -56.72 13.42
C ILE A 16 -7.66 -55.35 12.72
N ALA A 17 -8.82 -55.00 12.14
CA ALA A 17 -9.01 -53.70 11.51
C ALA A 17 -8.80 -52.54 12.49
N PHE A 18 -9.27 -52.67 13.73
CA PHE A 18 -9.05 -51.70 14.79
C PHE A 18 -7.58 -51.55 15.16
N LEU A 19 -6.85 -52.65 15.29
CA LEU A 19 -5.40 -52.64 15.59
C LEU A 19 -4.57 -52.04 14.45
N VAL A 20 -4.93 -52.33 13.19
CA VAL A 20 -4.29 -51.70 12.01
C VAL A 20 -4.56 -50.20 12.01
N GLY A 21 -5.78 -49.76 12.33
CA GLY A 21 -6.12 -48.34 12.47
C GLY A 21 -5.32 -47.64 13.58
N LEU A 22 -5.20 -48.27 14.75
CA LEU A 22 -4.36 -47.77 15.86
C LEU A 22 -2.88 -47.70 15.48
N GLY A 23 -2.36 -48.72 14.79
CA GLY A 23 -0.99 -48.76 14.29
C GLY A 23 -0.72 -47.65 13.26
N GLY A 24 -1.65 -47.45 12.32
CA GLY A 24 -1.60 -46.36 11.35
C GLY A 24 -1.66 -44.98 12.00
N LEU A 25 -2.53 -44.80 13.00
CA LEU A 25 -2.63 -43.56 13.76
C LEU A 25 -1.36 -43.28 14.56
N PHE A 26 -0.78 -44.29 15.21
CA PHE A 26 0.48 -44.17 15.92
C PHE A 26 1.64 -43.82 14.97
N ALA A 27 1.71 -44.49 13.82
CA ALA A 27 2.67 -44.17 12.78
C ALA A 27 2.50 -42.74 12.27
N TYR A 28 1.26 -42.29 12.03
CA TYR A 28 0.95 -40.91 11.64
C TYR A 28 1.43 -39.92 12.70
N TYR A 29 1.11 -40.11 13.98
CA TYR A 29 1.59 -39.22 15.05
C TYR A 29 3.12 -39.19 15.14
N LYS A 30 3.78 -40.33 14.90
CA LYS A 30 5.25 -40.44 14.95
C LYS A 30 5.95 -39.83 13.73
N LEU A 31 5.32 -39.89 12.55
CA LEU A 31 5.83 -39.33 11.29
C LEU A 31 5.45 -37.86 11.10
N ARG A 32 4.35 -37.39 11.70
CA ARG A 32 3.87 -36.00 11.67
C ARG A 32 4.96 -34.96 11.97
N PRO A 33 5.82 -35.11 13.00
CA PRO A 33 6.88 -34.13 13.25
C PRO A 33 7.98 -34.13 12.19
N MET A 34 8.28 -35.26 11.54
CA MET A 34 9.30 -35.33 10.49
C MET A 34 8.81 -34.70 9.18
N ILE A 35 7.53 -34.85 8.87
CA ILE A 35 6.92 -34.22 7.69
C ILE A 35 6.88 -32.69 7.88
N LYS A 36 6.57 -32.21 9.09
CA LYS A 36 6.60 -30.77 9.41
C LYS A 36 8.01 -30.17 9.34
N ALA A 37 9.05 -30.93 9.67
CA ALA A 37 10.44 -30.51 9.52
C ALA A 37 10.93 -30.45 8.06
N THR A 38 10.21 -31.11 7.14
CA THR A 38 10.50 -31.07 5.70
C THR A 38 9.83 -29.87 5.02
N GLU A 39 8.70 -29.39 5.55
CA GLU A 39 8.05 -28.15 5.11
C GLU A 39 8.72 -26.87 5.65
N SER A 40 9.56 -26.95 6.68
CA SER A 40 10.47 -25.87 7.06
C SER A 40 11.66 -25.73 6.09
N GLY A 41 11.39 -25.88 4.79
CA GLY A 41 12.36 -25.88 3.70
C GLY A 41 12.97 -24.52 3.38
N ASP A 42 12.82 -23.53 4.26
CA ASP A 42 13.42 -22.21 4.06
C ASP A 42 13.53 -21.49 5.42
N SER A 43 14.26 -22.09 6.38
CA SER A 43 14.55 -21.45 7.68
C SER A 43 15.08 -20.02 7.51
N SER A 44 15.85 -19.78 6.44
CA SER A 44 16.34 -18.44 6.09
C SER A 44 15.22 -17.48 5.67
N GLN A 45 14.18 -17.94 4.98
CA GLN A 45 13.06 -17.07 4.59
C GLN A 45 12.13 -16.79 5.77
N SER A 46 11.92 -17.76 6.67
CA SER A 46 11.19 -17.51 7.92
C SER A 46 11.93 -16.52 8.81
N GLU A 47 13.26 -16.64 8.94
CA GLU A 47 14.07 -15.67 9.71
C GLU A 47 14.04 -14.26 9.09
N ARG A 48 14.12 -14.15 7.76
CA ARG A 48 13.97 -12.87 7.05
C ARG A 48 12.57 -12.28 7.24
N LEU A 49 11.54 -13.13 7.21
CA LEU A 49 10.16 -12.70 7.42
C LEU A 49 9.95 -12.18 8.84
N GLU A 50 10.46 -12.90 9.85
CA GLU A 50 10.45 -12.45 11.25
C GLU A 50 11.23 -11.15 11.45
N TYR A 51 12.37 -10.98 10.76
CA TYR A 51 13.13 -9.73 10.81
C TYR A 51 12.31 -8.54 10.29
N TYR A 52 11.64 -8.71 9.14
CA TYR A 52 10.77 -7.66 8.59
C TYR A 52 9.52 -7.42 9.44
N GLU A 53 8.94 -8.47 10.02
CA GLU A 53 7.81 -8.36 10.95
C GLU A 53 8.18 -7.52 12.17
N ARG A 54 9.34 -7.80 12.79
CA ARG A 54 9.85 -7.00 13.91
C ARG A 54 10.11 -5.55 13.52
N GLN A 55 10.64 -5.31 12.32
CA GLN A 55 10.89 -3.96 11.82
C GLN A 55 9.58 -3.18 11.59
N LEU A 56 8.56 -3.83 11.04
CA LEU A 56 7.23 -3.24 10.86
C LEU A 56 6.56 -2.93 12.20
N ILE A 57 6.72 -3.80 13.20
CA ILE A 57 6.22 -3.57 14.55
C ILE A 57 6.90 -2.34 15.16
N ASP A 58 8.23 -2.20 15.08
CA ASP A 58 8.93 -1.00 15.58
C ASP A 58 8.45 0.28 14.89
N MET A 59 8.30 0.26 13.57
CA MET A 59 7.78 1.40 12.82
C MET A 59 6.34 1.73 13.21
N LYS A 60 5.51 0.73 13.46
CA LYS A 60 4.13 0.93 13.90
C LYS A 60 4.07 1.51 15.30
N ILE A 61 4.83 0.97 16.25
CA ILE A 61 4.94 1.52 17.62
C ILE A 61 5.43 2.97 17.58
N ARG A 62 6.41 3.27 16.72
CA ARG A 62 6.91 4.64 16.56
C ARG A 62 5.87 5.57 15.96
N LEU A 63 5.09 5.11 14.98
CA LEU A 63 4.03 5.89 14.35
C LEU A 63 2.87 6.12 15.34
N ASP A 64 2.47 5.08 16.06
CA ASP A 64 1.47 5.13 17.14
C ASP A 64 1.95 6.07 18.26
N ALA A 65 3.25 6.04 18.62
CA ALA A 65 3.82 6.97 19.60
C ALA A 65 3.80 8.43 19.11
N LEU A 66 4.12 8.69 17.83
CA LEU A 66 4.04 10.03 17.24
C LEU A 66 2.60 10.55 17.12
N GLU A 67 1.63 9.66 16.92
CA GLU A 67 0.19 9.96 16.93
C GLU A 67 -0.29 10.28 18.36
N ILE A 68 0.16 9.49 19.36
CA ILE A 68 -0.14 9.72 20.79
C ILE A 68 0.53 11.01 21.30
N GLU A 69 1.73 11.35 20.83
CA GLU A 69 2.46 12.58 21.19
C GLU A 69 1.88 13.85 20.52
N GLY A 70 0.82 13.71 19.72
CA GLY A 70 0.07 14.86 19.19
C GLY A 70 0.78 15.62 18.06
N ILE A 71 1.76 15.01 17.40
CA ILE A 71 2.43 15.61 16.23
C ILE A 71 1.63 15.33 14.93
N GLY A 72 0.64 14.42 14.98
CA GLY A 72 -0.26 14.09 13.88
C GLY A 72 -1.47 15.02 13.68
N ASP A 73 -1.75 15.95 14.60
CA ASP A 73 -2.88 16.89 14.49
C ASP A 73 -2.42 18.34 14.28
N LYS A 74 -1.58 18.51 13.26
CA LYS A 74 -1.47 19.77 12.52
C LYS A 74 -1.64 19.46 11.04
N SER A 75 -2.86 19.13 10.66
CA SER A 75 -3.35 19.60 9.36
C SER A 75 -3.24 21.12 9.40
N VAL A 76 -2.08 21.63 8.98
CA VAL A 76 -1.89 23.04 8.70
C VAL A 76 -2.80 23.34 7.52
N ASP A 77 -4.05 23.68 7.83
CA ASP A 77 -4.90 24.39 6.90
C ASP A 77 -4.16 25.69 6.55
N PRO A 78 -3.68 25.88 5.30
CA PRO A 78 -2.96 27.08 4.90
C PRO A 78 -3.82 28.36 5.03
N ASN A 79 -5.12 28.20 5.27
CA ASN A 79 -6.08 29.27 5.50
C ASN A 79 -6.27 29.65 6.98
N LEU A 80 -5.74 28.89 7.94
CA LEU A 80 -5.95 29.20 9.37
C LEU A 80 -5.18 30.46 9.80
N GLU A 81 -3.95 30.60 9.31
CA GLU A 81 -3.11 31.78 9.57
C GLU A 81 -3.69 33.03 8.89
N LEU A 82 -4.22 32.87 7.67
CA LEU A 82 -4.91 33.94 6.93
C LEU A 82 -6.21 34.37 7.62
N LYS A 83 -6.99 33.42 8.16
CA LYS A 83 -8.22 33.70 8.93
C LYS A 83 -7.90 34.42 10.25
N GLN A 84 -6.88 34.00 10.97
CA GLN A 84 -6.45 34.66 12.21
C GLN A 84 -5.90 36.07 11.93
N PHE A 85 -5.22 36.27 10.79
CA PHE A 85 -4.75 37.58 10.36
C PHE A 85 -5.91 38.50 9.94
N LEU A 86 -6.88 37.97 9.17
CA LEU A 86 -8.12 38.68 8.80
C LEU A 86 -8.96 39.05 10.02
N GLU A 87 -9.05 38.16 11.01
CA GLU A 87 -9.77 38.43 12.26
C GLU A 87 -9.07 39.52 13.10
N LYS A 88 -7.74 39.51 13.16
CA LYS A 88 -6.96 40.58 13.81
C LYS A 88 -7.13 41.94 13.10
N ILE A 89 -7.21 41.95 11.78
CA ILE A 89 -7.49 43.16 11.00
C ILE A 89 -8.93 43.65 11.25
N ALA A 90 -9.90 42.73 11.28
CA ALA A 90 -11.30 43.05 11.55
C ALA A 90 -11.51 43.59 12.98
N LYS A 91 -10.84 43.02 13.99
CA LYS A 91 -10.93 43.49 15.39
C LYS A 91 -10.30 44.86 15.61
N ASN A 92 -9.29 45.24 14.84
CA ASN A 92 -8.59 46.51 15.05
C ASN A 92 -9.23 47.71 14.37
N ASN A 93 -10.22 47.53 13.48
CA ASN A 93 -10.61 48.61 12.56
C ASN A 93 -12.11 48.91 12.40
N ILE A 94 -12.99 48.51 13.34
CA ILE A 94 -14.38 49.00 13.33
C ILE A 94 -14.88 49.21 14.78
N ARG A 95 -14.54 50.38 15.34
CA ARG A 95 -15.50 51.14 16.15
C ARG A 95 -16.45 51.80 15.15
N ASP A 96 -17.75 51.64 15.36
CA ASP A 96 -18.89 52.38 14.77
C ASP A 96 -19.93 51.54 13.98
N MET A 97 -20.95 51.11 14.72
CA MET A 97 -22.38 50.91 14.39
C MET A 97 -22.92 49.78 13.48
N PRO A 98 -24.19 49.35 13.72
CA PRO A 98 -24.63 47.96 13.60
C PRO A 98 -25.63 47.72 12.45
N LEU A 99 -25.71 46.49 11.95
CA LEU A 99 -26.82 46.05 11.10
C LEU A 99 -27.33 44.66 11.53
N LYS A 100 -28.35 44.74 12.38
CA LYS A 100 -29.64 44.03 12.36
C LYS A 100 -29.64 42.50 12.16
N ALA A 101 -30.04 41.85 13.25
CA ALA A 101 -30.61 40.52 13.32
C ALA A 101 -31.87 40.39 12.45
N GLU A 102 -32.00 39.24 11.77
CA GLU A 102 -33.29 38.59 11.57
C GLU A 102 -33.17 37.14 12.05
N GLU A 103 -34.24 36.70 12.72
CA GLU A 103 -34.29 35.64 13.70
C GLU A 103 -34.64 34.26 13.09
N MET A 104 -34.05 33.22 13.69
CA MET A 104 -34.59 31.92 14.15
C MET A 104 -35.79 31.26 13.42
N PRO A 105 -35.83 29.90 13.35
CA PRO A 105 -36.31 29.15 14.52
C PRO A 105 -35.39 28.00 14.95
N LYS A 106 -35.32 27.85 16.28
CA LYS A 106 -34.83 26.71 17.03
C LYS A 106 -35.64 25.45 16.70
N ASP A 107 -35.01 24.29 16.69
CA ASP A 107 -35.51 23.22 17.55
C ASP A 107 -34.36 22.32 18.01
N GLU A 108 -34.34 22.09 19.32
CA GLU A 108 -33.35 21.27 20.02
C GLU A 108 -33.88 19.84 20.07
N THR A 109 -33.05 18.84 19.84
CA THR A 109 -33.07 17.59 20.64
C THR A 109 -31.89 16.69 20.27
N LYS A 110 -31.06 16.41 21.27
CA LYS A 110 -30.18 15.23 21.36
C LYS A 110 -30.72 14.42 22.54
N PRO A 111 -30.84 13.09 22.45
CA PRO A 111 -29.80 12.20 23.02
C PRO A 111 -29.54 10.97 22.11
N GLU A 112 -28.29 10.64 21.80
CA GLU A 112 -27.43 9.66 22.49
C GLU A 112 -27.75 8.16 22.20
N VAL A 113 -26.71 7.45 21.72
CA VAL A 113 -26.42 5.99 21.76
C VAL A 113 -27.31 5.03 20.95
N ASP A 114 -26.78 4.40 19.89
CA ASP A 114 -26.11 3.09 19.93
C ASP A 114 -25.81 2.53 18.52
N SER A 115 -24.80 1.69 18.48
CA SER A 115 -24.20 0.88 17.44
C SER A 115 -25.18 0.05 16.58
N GLN A 116 -24.95 -0.04 15.25
CA GLN A 116 -24.78 -1.30 14.47
C GLN A 116 -25.06 -1.16 12.95
N ILE A 117 -24.05 -1.55 12.17
CA ILE A 117 -24.07 -2.43 10.96
C ILE A 117 -24.60 -1.90 9.60
N MET A 118 -23.68 -2.00 8.61
CA MET A 118 -23.84 -2.11 7.13
C MET A 118 -24.58 -0.98 6.40
N THR A 119 -23.94 -0.32 5.42
CA THR A 119 -23.99 -0.77 4.02
C THR A 119 -22.91 -0.12 3.14
N LYS A 120 -22.40 -0.94 2.21
CA LYS A 120 -21.52 -0.66 1.06
C LYS A 120 -21.92 0.60 0.26
N PRO A 121 -20.95 1.38 -0.24
CA PRO A 121 -20.82 1.59 -1.71
C PRO A 121 -19.33 1.46 -2.13
N GLU A 122 -18.94 0.46 -2.91
CA GLU A 122 -18.89 0.56 -4.38
C GLU A 122 -18.33 1.90 -4.90
N ASN A 123 -17.01 1.99 -4.98
CA ASN A 123 -16.29 2.56 -6.12
C ASN A 123 -14.78 2.40 -5.92
N THR A 124 -14.26 1.23 -6.24
CA THR A 124 -12.86 1.12 -6.67
C THR A 124 -12.85 1.33 -8.17
N PRO A 125 -12.28 2.43 -8.69
CA PRO A 125 -11.88 2.45 -10.08
C PRO A 125 -10.86 1.33 -10.22
N ILE A 126 -11.24 0.32 -10.98
CA ILE A 126 -10.35 -0.66 -11.58
C ILE A 126 -9.15 0.15 -12.09
N VAL A 127 -8.00 -0.06 -11.46
CA VAL A 127 -6.73 0.50 -11.89
C VAL A 127 -6.54 0.11 -13.33
N ALA A 128 -6.91 1.02 -14.23
CA ALA A 128 -6.49 0.99 -15.61
C ALA A 128 -4.98 0.79 -15.55
N SER A 129 -4.52 -0.32 -16.11
CA SER A 129 -3.12 -0.61 -16.37
C SER A 129 -2.56 0.61 -17.07
N LEU A 130 -1.90 1.48 -16.30
CA LEU A 130 -1.32 2.72 -16.81
C LEU A 130 -0.22 2.29 -17.76
N ASP A 131 -0.57 2.37 -19.04
CA ASP A 131 0.19 1.76 -20.12
C ASP A 131 1.64 2.24 -20.06
N HIS A 132 2.58 1.31 -20.20
CA HIS A 132 4.01 1.55 -19.95
C HIS A 132 4.57 2.70 -20.78
N SER A 133 3.91 3.03 -21.90
CA SER A 133 4.13 4.20 -22.77
C SER A 133 4.03 5.53 -22.02
N ASN A 134 2.96 5.73 -21.24
CA ASN A 134 2.74 6.97 -20.49
C ASN A 134 3.84 7.23 -19.45
N ALA A 135 4.30 6.17 -18.78
CA ALA A 135 5.35 6.28 -17.78
C ALA A 135 6.71 6.63 -18.42
N SER A 136 7.04 6.06 -19.58
CA SER A 136 8.28 6.42 -20.30
C SER A 136 8.27 7.86 -20.75
N ASP A 137 7.18 8.34 -21.34
CA ASP A 137 7.13 9.67 -21.93
C ASP A 137 7.13 10.75 -20.86
N TYR A 138 6.45 10.50 -19.74
CA TYR A 138 6.50 11.36 -18.57
C TYR A 138 7.92 11.49 -17.98
N VAL A 139 8.67 10.38 -17.90
CA VAL A 139 10.08 10.42 -17.45
C VAL A 139 10.93 11.24 -18.40
N LEU A 140 10.78 11.03 -19.71
CA LEU A 140 11.55 11.77 -20.72
C LEU A 140 11.27 13.29 -20.59
N HIS A 141 10.02 13.68 -20.35
CA HIS A 141 9.65 15.07 -20.10
C HIS A 141 10.27 15.63 -18.80
N LEU A 142 10.33 14.84 -17.72
CA LEU A 142 10.96 15.25 -16.46
C LEU A 142 12.46 15.50 -16.62
N ILE A 143 13.18 14.56 -17.26
CA ILE A 143 14.63 14.64 -17.45
C ILE A 143 15.01 15.76 -18.42
N THR A 144 14.12 16.13 -19.34
CA THR A 144 14.31 17.28 -20.24
C THR A 144 14.42 18.59 -19.47
N LYS A 145 13.63 18.75 -18.40
CA LYS A 145 13.67 19.96 -17.56
C LYS A 145 14.90 20.00 -16.67
N GLN A 146 15.25 18.88 -16.07
CA GLN A 146 16.38 18.80 -15.14
C GLN A 146 16.98 17.38 -15.10
N PRO A 147 18.31 17.24 -15.03
CA PRO A 147 18.95 15.94 -14.79
C PRO A 147 18.54 15.35 -13.44
N MET A 148 17.90 14.18 -13.47
CA MET A 148 17.34 13.52 -12.29
C MET A 148 18.07 12.21 -11.95
N THR A 149 18.05 11.82 -10.68
CA THR A 149 18.52 10.50 -10.24
C THR A 149 17.39 9.47 -10.33
N SER A 150 17.73 8.17 -10.29
CA SER A 150 16.71 7.11 -10.20
C SER A 150 15.78 7.27 -8.99
N ARG A 151 16.25 7.90 -7.90
CA ARG A 151 15.44 8.12 -6.70
C ARG A 151 14.44 9.24 -6.90
N ASP A 152 14.85 10.34 -7.53
CA ASP A 152 13.95 11.46 -7.83
C ASP A 152 12.81 10.99 -8.73
N ILE A 153 13.15 10.23 -9.78
CA ILE A 153 12.17 9.65 -10.71
C ILE A 153 11.22 8.69 -10.00
N GLN A 154 11.72 7.87 -9.06
CA GLN A 154 10.89 6.97 -8.26
C GLN A 154 9.84 7.75 -7.47
N ILE A 155 10.24 8.85 -6.83
CA ILE A 155 9.38 9.70 -6.01
C ILE A 155 8.32 10.37 -6.89
N THR A 156 8.71 10.93 -8.04
CA THR A 156 7.78 11.62 -8.94
C THR A 156 6.76 10.65 -9.56
N LEU A 157 7.19 9.45 -9.97
CA LEU A 157 6.29 8.43 -10.53
C LEU A 157 5.43 7.73 -9.47
N LYS A 158 5.74 7.86 -8.17
CA LYS A 158 5.13 7.09 -7.07
C LYS A 158 5.10 5.59 -7.35
N LYS A 159 6.16 5.05 -7.96
CA LYS A 159 6.32 3.61 -8.28
C LYS A 159 7.38 2.95 -7.39
N SER A 160 7.42 1.62 -7.40
CA SER A 160 8.46 0.88 -6.69
C SER A 160 9.85 1.19 -7.29
N ARG A 161 10.88 1.04 -6.46
CA ARG A 161 12.29 1.18 -6.88
C ARG A 161 12.60 0.24 -8.05
N GLU A 162 12.04 -0.97 -8.01
CA GLU A 162 12.24 -1.98 -9.06
C GLU A 162 11.62 -1.56 -10.39
N HIS A 163 10.35 -1.12 -10.41
CA HIS A 163 9.70 -0.67 -11.64
C HIS A 163 10.45 0.50 -12.27
N THR A 164 10.87 1.46 -11.44
CA THR A 164 11.66 2.61 -11.90
C THR A 164 13.00 2.17 -12.47
N SER A 165 13.68 1.22 -11.81
CA SER A 165 14.97 0.68 -12.28
C SER A 165 14.82 -0.04 -13.62
N ARG A 166 13.77 -0.86 -13.77
CA ARG A 166 13.45 -1.55 -15.05
C ARG A 166 13.13 -0.54 -16.15
N LEU A 167 12.36 0.50 -15.84
CA LEU A 167 12.02 1.56 -16.79
C LEU A 167 13.27 2.35 -17.23
N MET A 168 14.11 2.79 -16.30
CA MET A 168 15.36 3.49 -16.63
C MET A 168 16.31 2.61 -17.44
N LYS A 169 16.39 1.31 -17.11
CA LYS A 169 17.18 0.35 -17.88
C LYS A 169 16.67 0.26 -19.32
N LYS A 170 15.35 0.11 -19.50
CA LYS A 170 14.73 0.05 -20.83
C LYS A 170 14.99 1.33 -21.64
N LEU A 171 14.80 2.50 -21.04
CA LEU A 171 15.03 3.79 -21.71
C LEU A 171 16.50 4.01 -22.10
N PHE A 172 17.43 3.48 -21.31
CA PHE A 172 18.84 3.47 -21.63
C PHE A 172 19.17 2.50 -22.76
N ASP A 173 18.65 1.27 -22.70
CA ASP A 173 18.86 0.24 -23.73
C ASP A 173 18.28 0.70 -25.09
N ASP A 174 17.13 1.40 -25.08
CA ASP A 174 16.51 1.98 -26.26
C ASP A 174 17.21 3.26 -26.78
N GLY A 175 18.17 3.80 -26.02
CA GLY A 175 18.95 4.98 -26.39
C GLY A 175 18.22 6.32 -26.24
N TYR A 176 17.14 6.38 -25.48
CA TYR A 176 16.43 7.64 -25.21
C TYR A 176 17.07 8.45 -24.08
N VAL A 177 17.81 7.79 -23.20
CA VAL A 177 18.40 8.38 -21.99
C VAL A 177 19.84 7.92 -21.82
N GLU A 178 20.71 8.83 -21.43
CA GLU A 178 22.11 8.58 -21.07
C GLU A 178 22.31 8.70 -19.57
N ARG A 179 23.24 7.93 -19.01
CA ARG A 179 23.57 7.96 -17.57
C ARG A 179 24.99 8.47 -17.36
N ASN A 180 25.15 9.47 -16.49
CA ASN A 180 26.45 9.88 -16.01
C ASN A 180 26.91 8.92 -14.90
N THR A 181 28.04 8.25 -15.13
CA THR A 181 28.64 7.29 -14.19
C THR A 181 29.78 7.89 -13.34
N ASP A 182 30.06 9.18 -13.52
CA ASP A 182 31.20 9.87 -12.89
C ASP A 182 30.95 10.11 -11.39
N SER A 183 29.68 10.22 -11.00
CA SER A 183 29.28 10.40 -9.60
C SER A 183 28.13 9.49 -9.21
N LYS A 184 28.14 9.03 -7.95
CA LYS A 184 27.02 8.35 -7.32
C LYS A 184 26.26 9.36 -6.45
N PRO A 185 24.91 9.38 -6.46
CA PRO A 185 24.02 8.56 -7.29
C PRO A 185 24.03 8.95 -8.78
N TYR A 186 23.86 7.96 -9.67
CA TYR A 186 23.86 8.19 -11.12
C TYR A 186 22.73 9.14 -11.52
N ARG A 187 23.06 10.04 -12.45
CA ARG A 187 22.13 11.02 -13.03
C ARG A 187 21.83 10.65 -14.47
N TYR A 188 20.58 10.84 -14.85
CA TYR A 188 20.07 10.54 -16.18
C TYR A 188 19.84 11.84 -16.95
N PHE A 189 20.14 11.80 -18.25
CA PHE A 189 20.03 12.90 -19.21
C PHE A 189 19.31 12.42 -20.46
N ILE A 190 18.60 13.30 -21.14
CA ILE A 190 17.90 12.95 -22.38
C ILE A 190 18.90 12.93 -23.55
N SER A 191 18.89 11.86 -24.33
CA SER A 191 19.68 11.75 -25.57
C SER A 191 18.94 12.43 -26.74
N GLU A 192 19.61 12.62 -27.89
CA GLU A 192 19.02 13.23 -29.09
C GLU A 192 17.77 12.48 -29.55
N LYS A 193 17.82 11.15 -29.58
CA LYS A 193 16.66 10.29 -29.90
C LYS A 193 15.51 10.45 -28.91
N GLY A 194 15.82 10.70 -27.64
CA GLY A 194 14.81 10.98 -26.61
C GLY A 194 14.07 12.28 -26.88
N LYS A 195 14.79 13.32 -27.30
CA LYS A 195 14.20 14.63 -27.63
C LYS A 195 13.25 14.54 -28.83
N GLU A 196 13.65 13.80 -29.86
CA GLU A 196 12.79 13.56 -31.03
C GLU A 196 11.47 12.88 -30.63
N LYS A 197 11.53 11.87 -29.75
CA LYS A 197 10.34 11.15 -29.28
C LYS A 197 9.34 12.06 -28.57
N ILE A 198 9.80 12.98 -27.71
CA ILE A 198 8.90 13.95 -27.04
C ILE A 198 8.39 14.99 -28.04
N GLY A 199 9.25 15.47 -28.94
CA GLY A 199 8.87 16.46 -29.96
C GLY A 199 7.76 15.96 -30.89
N VAL A 200 7.75 14.66 -31.19
CA VAL A 200 6.66 14.02 -31.93
C VAL A 200 5.36 14.01 -31.11
N LEU A 201 5.43 13.79 -29.80
CA LEU A 201 4.26 13.73 -28.92
C LEU A 201 3.57 15.11 -28.76
N GLU A 202 4.34 16.19 -28.66
CA GLU A 202 3.82 17.57 -28.61
C GLU A 202 3.13 17.98 -29.93
N SER A 203 3.52 17.35 -31.05
CA SER A 203 2.95 17.62 -32.38
C SER A 203 1.67 16.83 -32.70
N SER A 204 1.23 15.92 -31.82
CA SER A 204 -0.01 15.16 -31.97
C SER A 204 -1.08 15.55 -30.94
N PRO A 205 -1.70 16.74 -31.03
CA PRO A 205 -3.00 16.97 -30.42
C PRO A 205 -4.06 16.31 -31.31
N THR A 206 -4.63 15.19 -30.86
CA THR A 206 -5.88 14.63 -31.41
C THR A 206 -6.93 14.98 -30.36
N THR A 207 -7.78 16.01 -30.50
CA THR A 207 -8.91 16.14 -31.45
C THR A 207 -9.69 14.85 -31.59
N VAL A 208 -10.56 14.55 -30.61
CA VAL A 208 -12.02 14.33 -30.81
C VAL A 208 -12.74 14.79 -29.56
#